data_AF-A0A945MWD9-F1
#
_entry.id   AF-A0A945MWD9-F1
#
_cell.length_a   1.000
_cell.length_b   1.000
_cell.length_c   1.000
_cell.angle_alpha   90.00
_cell.angle_beta   90.00
_cell.angle_gamma   90.00
#
_symmetry.space_group_name_H-M   'P 1'
#
loop_
_entity.id
_entity.type
_entity.pdbx_description
1 polymer ?
#
loop_
_entity_poly.entity_id
_entity_poly.type
_entity_poly.pdbx_seq_one_letter_code
_entity_poly.pdbx_strand_id
1 'polypeptide(L)'
;MTMTIRFCLALCLTLIVAASWRTEASAQSAPVFLKAFYPLDEPRFHCVDIPGHKAKVNVTRPLSVHTCKEGIWHKDELFDPAALKKGHLRMPEYGLCVEATEASEGAELILKACGSSALQIWQHKNYRLVLMAHPDTCLTIGPEPSRLTRGGQRLPSKHMARSLMLAACSESAFARQLWRLEAPQNRSGAVMPFGK
;
A
#
# COMPACT_ATOMS: atom_id res chain seq x y z
N MET A 1 22.30 88.61 -5.43
CA MET A 1 23.01 87.33 -5.38
C MET A 1 22.69 86.69 -4.04
N THR A 2 21.63 85.87 -3.98
CA THR A 2 21.30 85.01 -2.82
C THR A 2 20.27 83.97 -3.26
N MET A 3 20.63 82.70 -3.04
CA MET A 3 19.89 81.47 -3.33
C MET A 3 18.63 81.33 -2.48
N THR A 4 17.59 80.70 -3.04
CA THR A 4 16.83 79.66 -2.32
C THR A 4 16.33 78.61 -3.31
N ILE A 5 16.96 77.44 -3.27
CA ILE A 5 16.56 76.22 -3.96
C ILE A 5 15.49 75.55 -3.10
N ARG A 6 14.27 75.39 -3.63
CA ARG A 6 13.23 74.57 -2.99
C ARG A 6 13.39 73.12 -3.45
N PHE A 7 13.88 72.28 -2.56
CA PHE A 7 13.83 70.82 -2.71
C PHE A 7 12.39 70.35 -2.50
N CYS A 8 11.72 69.93 -3.58
CA CYS A 8 10.52 69.09 -3.48
C CYS A 8 10.97 67.64 -3.28
N LEU A 9 10.82 67.13 -2.06
CA LEU A 9 10.96 65.70 -1.78
C LEU A 9 9.74 64.97 -2.37
N ALA A 10 9.92 64.26 -3.49
CA ALA A 10 8.95 63.29 -3.98
C ALA A 10 9.23 61.93 -3.31
N LEU A 11 8.45 61.61 -2.27
CA LEU A 11 8.51 60.31 -1.60
C LEU A 11 7.63 59.31 -2.36
N CYS A 12 8.21 58.59 -3.31
CA CYS A 12 7.51 57.50 -4.01
C CYS A 12 7.68 56.20 -3.19
N LEU A 13 6.67 55.86 -2.40
CA LEU A 13 6.66 54.66 -1.56
C LEU A 13 6.25 53.45 -2.42
N THR A 14 7.22 52.70 -2.93
CA THR A 14 6.97 51.43 -3.63
C THR A 14 6.72 50.31 -2.63
N LEU A 15 5.47 49.90 -2.47
CA LEU A 15 5.07 48.69 -1.75
C LEU A 15 5.50 47.46 -2.56
N ILE A 16 6.68 46.92 -2.25
CA ILE A 16 7.11 45.60 -2.74
C ILE A 16 6.32 44.55 -1.95
N VAL A 17 5.18 44.12 -2.50
CA VAL A 17 4.46 42.93 -1.98
C VAL A 17 5.26 41.70 -2.41
N ALA A 18 6.16 41.24 -1.53
CA ALA A 18 6.83 39.96 -1.70
C ALA A 18 5.80 38.84 -1.58
N ALA A 19 5.24 38.40 -2.71
CA ALA A 19 4.47 37.17 -2.77
C ALA A 19 5.38 36.02 -2.32
N SER A 20 5.17 35.55 -1.09
CA SER A 20 5.87 34.39 -0.56
C SER A 20 5.21 33.15 -1.15
N TRP A 21 5.81 32.60 -2.19
CA TRP A 21 5.38 31.33 -2.76
C TRP A 21 5.77 30.25 -1.76
N ARG A 22 4.83 29.85 -0.90
CA ARG A 22 5.01 28.67 -0.05
C ARG A 22 4.97 27.45 -0.96
N THR A 23 6.13 26.86 -1.22
CA THR A 23 6.19 25.49 -1.73
C THR A 23 5.61 24.59 -0.65
N GLU A 24 4.36 24.18 -0.82
CA GLU A 24 3.81 23.06 -0.06
C GLU A 24 4.61 21.82 -0.45
N ALA A 25 5.57 21.44 0.39
CA ALA A 25 6.13 20.10 0.33
C ALA A 25 4.96 19.14 0.56
N SER A 26 4.50 18.48 -0.50
CA SER A 26 3.46 17.46 -0.38
C SER A 26 3.96 16.44 0.65
N ALA A 27 3.29 16.35 1.80
CA ALA A 27 3.62 15.36 2.80
C ALA A 27 3.40 13.98 2.18
N GLN A 28 4.49 13.32 1.79
CA GLN A 28 4.39 11.96 1.26
C GLN A 28 3.89 11.07 2.39
N SER A 29 2.71 10.50 2.20
CA SER A 29 2.12 9.59 3.18
C SER A 29 3.05 8.41 3.42
N ALA A 30 3.32 8.08 4.68
CA ALA A 30 4.13 6.93 5.04
C ALA A 30 3.56 5.64 4.42
N PRO A 31 4.40 4.72 3.92
CA PRO A 31 3.94 3.44 3.41
C PRO A 31 3.22 2.62 4.48
N VAL A 32 2.21 1.85 4.06
CA VAL A 32 1.30 1.09 4.92
C VAL A 32 1.21 -0.36 4.46
N PHE A 33 0.80 -1.26 5.35
CA PHE A 33 0.39 -2.59 4.96
C PHE A 33 -0.92 -2.57 4.18
N LEU A 34 -1.03 -3.42 3.17
CA LEU A 34 -2.31 -3.90 2.69
C LEU A 34 -2.67 -5.18 3.47
N LYS A 35 -3.43 -5.00 4.55
CA LYS A 35 -3.68 -6.01 5.57
C LYS A 35 -5.10 -6.58 5.45
N ALA A 36 -5.23 -7.88 5.61
CA ALA A 36 -6.51 -8.55 5.71
C ALA A 36 -7.33 -7.98 6.88
N PHE A 37 -8.63 -7.79 6.68
CA PHE A 37 -9.48 -7.25 7.73
C PHE A 37 -9.69 -8.27 8.87
N TYR A 38 -9.77 -9.56 8.52
CA TYR A 38 -9.87 -10.65 9.48
C TYR A 38 -8.53 -11.38 9.61
N PRO A 39 -8.21 -11.93 10.79
CA PRO A 39 -7.00 -12.72 10.98
C PRO A 39 -7.02 -14.04 10.19
N LEU A 40 -8.21 -14.53 9.83
CA LEU A 40 -8.42 -15.87 9.29
C LEU A 40 -7.82 -16.90 10.27
N ASP A 41 -6.81 -17.66 9.83
CA ASP A 41 -6.07 -18.65 10.61
C ASP A 41 -4.69 -18.16 11.08
N GLU A 42 -4.41 -16.86 10.94
CA GLU A 42 -3.17 -16.22 11.41
C GLU A 42 -3.51 -15.07 12.38
N PRO A 43 -3.32 -15.22 13.69
CA PRO A 43 -3.67 -14.19 14.68
C PRO A 43 -2.83 -12.91 14.58
N ARG A 44 -1.78 -12.90 13.75
CA ARG A 44 -1.01 -11.70 13.39
C ARG A 44 -1.50 -11.05 12.10
N PHE A 45 -2.58 -11.58 11.53
CA PHE A 45 -3.15 -11.23 10.24
C PHE A 45 -2.21 -11.51 9.05
N HIS A 46 -2.81 -11.43 7.87
CA HIS A 46 -2.15 -11.56 6.60
C HIS A 46 -1.95 -10.19 5.94
N CYS A 47 -0.76 -9.96 5.39
CA CYS A 47 -0.40 -8.78 4.60
C CYS A 47 0.03 -9.24 3.20
N VAL A 48 -0.30 -8.47 2.16
CA VAL A 48 0.18 -8.75 0.79
C VAL A 48 1.69 -8.66 0.74
N ASP A 49 2.34 -9.68 0.19
CA ASP A 49 3.78 -9.94 0.30
C ASP A 49 4.39 -10.33 -1.05
N ILE A 50 5.62 -9.86 -1.29
CA ILE A 50 6.47 -10.34 -2.38
C ILE A 50 7.27 -11.55 -1.90
N PRO A 51 7.20 -12.71 -2.58
CA PRO A 51 7.95 -13.89 -2.15
C PRO A 51 9.46 -13.63 -2.03
N GLY A 52 10.01 -13.89 -0.85
CA GLY A 52 11.42 -13.78 -0.55
C GLY A 52 11.69 -13.03 0.75
N HIS A 53 12.93 -12.59 0.96
CA HIS A 53 13.30 -11.80 2.14
C HIS A 53 14.61 -11.07 1.88
N LYS A 54 14.65 -9.76 2.18
CA LYS A 54 15.81 -8.88 1.92
C LYS A 54 16.32 -9.02 0.48
N ALA A 55 17.61 -9.32 0.28
CA ALA A 55 18.22 -9.48 -1.03
C ALA A 55 17.66 -10.66 -1.86
N LYS A 56 16.79 -11.51 -1.28
CA LYS A 56 16.17 -12.65 -1.97
C LYS A 56 14.72 -12.39 -2.36
N VAL A 57 14.21 -11.17 -2.19
CA VAL A 57 12.88 -10.80 -2.70
C VAL A 57 12.84 -11.00 -4.21
N ASN A 58 11.82 -11.70 -4.68
CA ASN A 58 11.68 -12.04 -6.08
C ASN A 58 10.44 -11.36 -6.67
N VAL A 59 10.66 -10.18 -7.25
CA VAL A 59 9.61 -9.34 -7.87
C VAL A 59 9.01 -9.93 -9.15
N THR A 60 9.57 -11.03 -9.68
CA THR A 60 9.01 -11.70 -10.88
C THR A 60 8.04 -12.82 -10.54
N ARG A 61 7.90 -13.18 -9.26
CA ARG A 61 6.92 -14.17 -8.81
C ARG A 61 5.58 -13.54 -8.50
N PRO A 62 4.48 -14.33 -8.62
CA PRO A 62 3.18 -13.94 -8.10
C PRO A 62 3.24 -13.57 -6.62
N LEU A 63 2.49 -12.54 -6.26
CA LEU A 63 2.30 -12.12 -4.89
C LEU A 63 1.55 -13.19 -4.10
N SER A 64 1.76 -13.17 -2.79
CA SER A 64 1.02 -13.99 -1.84
C SER A 64 0.55 -13.11 -0.69
N VAL A 65 -0.14 -13.69 0.28
CA VAL A 65 -0.18 -13.07 1.60
C VAL A 65 0.72 -13.82 2.56
N HIS A 66 1.33 -13.09 3.48
CA HIS A 66 2.22 -13.60 4.49
C HIS A 66 1.79 -13.08 5.87
N THR A 67 2.21 -13.73 6.95
CA THR A 67 2.12 -13.17 8.30
C THR A 67 2.71 -11.75 8.29
N CYS A 68 1.89 -10.75 8.65
CA CYS A 68 2.33 -9.35 8.68
C CYS A 68 3.61 -9.17 9.49
N LYS A 69 4.62 -8.54 8.89
CA LYS A 69 5.98 -8.39 9.43
C LYS A 69 6.12 -7.17 10.36
N GLU A 70 5.21 -7.06 11.32
CA GLU A 70 5.27 -6.00 12.34
C GLU A 70 6.51 -6.11 13.23
N GLY A 71 7.10 -4.97 13.59
CA GLY A 71 8.31 -4.91 14.42
C GLY A 71 9.59 -5.52 13.80
N ILE A 72 9.53 -6.02 12.56
CA ILE A 72 10.67 -6.61 11.84
C ILE A 72 10.79 -5.99 10.44
N TRP A 73 11.72 -6.48 9.61
CA TRP A 73 11.87 -5.98 8.24
C TRP A 73 10.65 -6.35 7.38
N HIS A 74 10.01 -5.36 6.76
CA HIS A 74 8.69 -5.50 6.12
C HIS A 74 8.55 -4.73 4.79
N LYS A 75 9.66 -4.34 4.16
CA LYS A 75 9.62 -3.49 2.95
C LYS A 75 8.91 -4.16 1.76
N ASP A 76 8.86 -5.49 1.76
CA ASP A 76 8.16 -6.35 0.79
C ASP A 76 6.66 -6.52 1.07
N GLU A 77 6.12 -5.84 2.09
CA GLU A 77 4.69 -5.84 2.42
C GLU A 77 4.07 -4.42 2.43
N LEU A 78 4.85 -3.39 2.05
CA LEU A 78 4.41 -2.00 2.10
C LEU A 78 3.87 -1.49 0.78
N PHE A 79 2.84 -0.66 0.89
CA PHE A 79 2.16 0.04 -0.19
C PHE A 79 2.13 1.54 0.04
N ASP A 80 2.14 2.30 -1.06
CA ASP A 80 1.95 3.75 -1.06
C ASP A 80 0.45 4.08 -1.05
N PRO A 81 -0.12 4.59 0.06
CA PRO A 81 -1.56 4.86 0.13
C PRO A 81 -1.97 6.06 -0.75
N ALA A 82 -1.04 6.96 -1.10
CA ALA A 82 -1.32 8.03 -2.05
C ALA A 82 -1.42 7.51 -3.49
N ALA A 83 -0.68 6.45 -3.83
CA ALA A 83 -0.80 5.78 -5.13
C ALA A 83 -2.16 5.09 -5.28
N LEU A 84 -2.69 4.48 -4.22
CA LEU A 84 -4.01 3.83 -4.27
C LEU A 84 -5.15 4.83 -4.52
N LYS A 85 -5.05 6.07 -4.00
CA LYS A 85 -6.00 7.14 -4.35
C LYS A 85 -6.00 7.49 -5.84
N LYS A 86 -4.93 7.15 -6.56
CA LYS A 86 -4.77 7.32 -8.01
C LYS A 86 -5.03 6.01 -8.79
N GLY A 87 -5.51 4.97 -8.12
CA GLY A 87 -5.81 3.68 -8.72
C GLY A 87 -4.69 2.65 -8.67
N HIS A 88 -3.55 2.94 -8.04
CA HIS A 88 -2.40 2.02 -8.03
C HIS A 88 -2.13 1.40 -6.66
N LEU A 89 -2.12 0.07 -6.61
CA LEU A 89 -1.45 -0.66 -5.55
C LEU A 89 0.06 -0.66 -5.82
N ARG A 90 0.75 0.42 -5.43
CA ARG A 90 2.19 0.59 -5.65
C ARG A 90 2.98 0.14 -4.42
N MET A 91 4.02 -0.66 -4.64
CA MET A 91 5.00 -1.04 -3.62
C MET A 91 6.24 -0.13 -3.72
N PRO A 92 6.39 0.89 -2.85
CA PRO A 92 7.31 2.00 -3.08
C PRO A 92 8.79 1.62 -3.04
N GLU A 93 9.19 0.63 -2.25
CA GLU A 93 10.59 0.14 -2.20
C GLU A 93 11.07 -0.36 -3.56
N TYR A 94 10.16 -0.94 -4.35
CA TYR A 94 10.49 -1.56 -5.64
C TYR A 94 10.08 -0.70 -6.83
N GLY A 95 9.28 0.34 -6.62
CA GLY A 95 8.78 1.20 -7.70
C GLY A 95 7.81 0.48 -8.65
N LEU A 96 7.21 -0.63 -8.22
CA LEU A 96 6.32 -1.46 -9.04
C LEU A 96 4.87 -1.38 -8.56
N CYS A 97 3.95 -1.69 -9.46
CA CYS A 97 2.51 -1.74 -9.20
C CYS A 97 1.97 -3.15 -9.41
N VAL A 98 0.95 -3.51 -8.63
CA VAL A 98 0.25 -4.79 -8.75
C VAL A 98 -0.64 -4.80 -9.98
N GLU A 99 -0.42 -5.76 -10.85
CA GLU A 99 -1.24 -6.07 -12.03
C GLU A 99 -1.77 -7.50 -11.92
N ALA A 100 -3.05 -7.70 -12.22
CA ALA A 100 -3.59 -9.04 -12.40
C ALA A 100 -3.16 -9.61 -13.77
N THR A 101 -2.88 -10.92 -13.86
CA THR A 101 -2.50 -11.54 -15.14
C THR A 101 -3.62 -11.49 -16.18
N GLU A 102 -4.86 -11.49 -15.72
CA GLU A 102 -6.09 -11.40 -16.52
C GLU A 102 -7.26 -10.97 -15.63
N ALA A 103 -8.39 -10.60 -16.23
CA ALA A 103 -9.60 -10.19 -15.52
C ALA A 103 -10.56 -11.37 -15.24
N SER A 104 -10.03 -12.48 -14.74
CA SER A 104 -10.79 -13.71 -14.50
C SER A 104 -10.49 -14.31 -13.13
N GLU A 105 -11.33 -15.26 -12.69
CA GLU A 105 -11.15 -15.96 -11.43
C GLU A 105 -9.88 -16.83 -11.46
N GLY A 106 -9.10 -16.77 -10.39
CA GLY A 106 -7.83 -17.47 -10.26
C GLY A 106 -6.63 -16.71 -10.83
N ALA A 107 -6.84 -15.54 -11.45
CA ALA A 107 -5.75 -14.74 -11.98
C ALA A 107 -4.72 -14.39 -10.89
N GLU A 108 -3.45 -14.58 -11.21
CA GLU A 108 -2.33 -14.26 -10.33
C GLU A 108 -2.12 -12.74 -10.27
N LEU A 109 -1.55 -12.27 -9.16
CA LEU A 109 -1.15 -10.88 -8.99
C LEU A 109 0.35 -10.78 -9.14
N ILE A 110 0.82 -10.01 -10.11
CA ILE A 110 2.24 -9.84 -10.42
C ILE A 110 2.64 -8.38 -10.29
N LEU A 111 3.95 -8.13 -10.20
CA LEU A 111 4.49 -6.78 -10.19
C LEU A 111 4.95 -6.38 -11.60
N LYS A 112 4.52 -5.19 -12.01
CA LYS A 112 4.91 -4.56 -13.28
C LYS A 112 5.28 -3.10 -13.06
N ALA A 113 5.91 -2.50 -14.07
CA ALA A 113 6.04 -1.05 -14.11
C ALA A 113 4.64 -0.42 -14.01
N CYS A 114 4.53 0.65 -13.22
CA CYS A 114 3.25 1.35 -13.08
C CYS A 114 2.87 2.01 -14.41
N GLY A 115 1.63 1.81 -14.85
CA GLY A 115 1.10 2.27 -16.12
C GLY A 115 -0.43 2.24 -16.14
N SER A 116 -1.05 2.46 -17.29
CA SER A 116 -2.50 2.64 -17.39
C SER A 116 -3.27 1.37 -17.79
N SER A 117 -2.67 0.19 -17.58
CA SER A 117 -3.32 -1.11 -17.86
C SER A 117 -4.59 -1.25 -17.03
N ALA A 118 -5.70 -1.67 -17.64
CA ALA A 118 -6.97 -1.89 -16.94
C ALA A 118 -6.86 -2.96 -15.83
N LEU A 119 -5.87 -3.86 -15.92
CA LEU A 119 -5.55 -4.90 -14.94
C LEU A 119 -4.70 -4.38 -13.76
N GLN A 120 -4.29 -3.11 -13.81
CA GLN A 120 -3.45 -2.45 -12.79
C GLN A 120 -4.16 -1.28 -12.09
N ILE A 121 -5.39 -0.94 -12.52
CA ILE A 121 -6.18 0.13 -11.93
C ILE A 121 -7.19 -0.45 -10.94
N TRP A 122 -6.95 -0.17 -9.66
CA TRP A 122 -7.70 -0.68 -8.52
C TRP A 122 -8.56 0.40 -7.87
N GLN A 123 -9.69 -0.01 -7.30
CA GLN A 123 -10.51 0.83 -6.44
C GLN A 123 -10.70 0.14 -5.09
N HIS A 124 -10.48 0.87 -4.00
CA HIS A 124 -10.86 0.43 -2.65
C HIS A 124 -12.30 0.89 -2.38
N LYS A 125 -13.25 -0.04 -2.41
CA LYS A 125 -14.69 0.23 -2.26
C LYS A 125 -15.27 -0.74 -1.24
N ASN A 126 -15.90 -0.22 -0.19
CA ASN A 126 -16.51 -1.02 0.88
C ASN A 126 -15.53 -2.07 1.44
N TYR A 127 -14.30 -1.65 1.73
CA TYR A 127 -13.20 -2.51 2.19
C TYR A 127 -12.71 -3.57 1.19
N ARG A 128 -13.31 -3.70 0.00
CA ARG A 128 -12.85 -4.57 -1.08
C ARG A 128 -11.90 -3.81 -2.01
N LEU A 129 -10.94 -4.51 -2.57
CA LEU A 129 -10.10 -4.00 -3.67
C LEU A 129 -10.58 -4.65 -4.96
N VAL A 130 -11.06 -3.86 -5.91
CA VAL A 130 -11.59 -4.32 -7.19
C VAL A 130 -10.83 -3.71 -8.35
N LEU A 131 -10.77 -4.39 -9.50
CA LEU A 131 -10.33 -3.76 -10.74
C LEU A 131 -11.38 -2.75 -11.21
N MET A 132 -10.98 -1.53 -11.53
CA MET A 132 -11.92 -0.50 -11.99
C MET A 132 -12.68 -0.90 -13.26
N ALA A 133 -12.01 -1.58 -14.19
CA ALA A 133 -12.63 -2.07 -15.42
C ALA A 133 -13.47 -3.35 -15.23
N HIS A 134 -13.30 -4.05 -14.09
CA HIS A 134 -13.98 -5.32 -13.78
C HIS A 134 -14.44 -5.32 -12.32
N PRO A 135 -15.45 -4.50 -11.96
CA PRO A 135 -15.81 -4.23 -10.57
C PRO A 135 -16.40 -5.43 -9.82
N ASP A 136 -16.75 -6.51 -10.53
CA ASP A 136 -17.23 -7.78 -9.96
C ASP A 136 -16.07 -8.72 -9.56
N THR A 137 -14.81 -8.33 -9.82
CA THR A 137 -13.61 -9.07 -9.43
C THR A 137 -12.93 -8.41 -8.24
N CYS A 138 -12.62 -9.20 -7.22
CA CYS A 138 -12.05 -8.77 -5.95
C CYS A 138 -10.68 -9.40 -5.72
N LEU A 139 -9.74 -8.62 -5.18
CA LEU A 139 -8.52 -9.15 -4.59
C LEU A 139 -8.90 -10.08 -3.42
N THR A 140 -8.49 -11.34 -3.52
CA THR A 140 -9.01 -12.41 -2.66
C THR A 140 -7.88 -13.29 -2.14
N ILE A 141 -7.85 -13.50 -0.82
CA ILE A 141 -7.00 -14.52 -0.20
C ILE A 141 -7.58 -15.91 -0.53
N GLY A 142 -6.72 -16.88 -0.86
CA GLY A 142 -7.15 -18.21 -1.28
C GLY A 142 -7.95 -18.98 -0.23
N PRO A 143 -8.77 -19.97 -0.61
CA PRO A 143 -9.60 -20.71 0.33
C PRO A 143 -8.83 -21.72 1.19
N GLU A 144 -7.62 -22.11 0.80
CA GLU A 144 -6.78 -23.10 1.47
C GLU A 144 -6.22 -22.62 2.82
N PRO A 145 -5.96 -23.50 3.81
CA PRO A 145 -5.30 -23.10 5.04
C PRO A 145 -3.92 -22.49 4.80
N SER A 146 -3.54 -21.56 5.66
CA SER A 146 -2.21 -20.96 5.71
C SER A 146 -1.14 -22.01 5.95
N ARG A 147 -0.01 -21.87 5.25
CA ARG A 147 1.10 -22.83 5.27
C ARG A 147 2.36 -22.20 5.83
N LEU A 148 3.08 -22.96 6.65
CA LEU A 148 4.35 -22.54 7.21
C LEU A 148 5.37 -22.27 6.10
N THR A 149 5.92 -21.06 6.05
CA THR A 149 6.91 -20.70 5.03
C THR A 149 8.25 -21.33 5.35
N ARG A 150 9.09 -21.54 4.33
CA ARG A 150 10.47 -22.04 4.52
C ARG A 150 11.29 -21.14 5.45
N GLY A 151 11.05 -19.83 5.40
CA GLY A 151 11.63 -18.87 6.34
C GLY A 151 11.03 -19.02 7.74
N GLY A 152 9.70 -19.11 7.83
CA GLY A 152 8.97 -19.30 9.07
C GLY A 152 9.36 -20.57 9.84
N GLN A 153 9.71 -21.66 9.16
CA GLN A 153 10.22 -22.89 9.80
C GLN A 153 11.40 -22.63 10.75
N ARG A 154 12.25 -21.66 10.39
CA ARG A 154 13.50 -21.31 11.09
C ARG A 154 13.32 -20.26 12.17
N LEU A 155 12.14 -19.68 12.29
CA LEU A 155 11.84 -18.63 13.27
C LEU A 155 10.93 -19.17 14.38
N PRO A 156 11.14 -18.77 15.65
CA PRO A 156 10.20 -19.06 16.73
C PRO A 156 8.79 -18.55 16.42
N SER A 157 8.70 -17.45 15.66
CA SER A 157 7.44 -16.84 15.24
C SER A 157 6.68 -17.66 14.19
N LYS A 158 7.24 -18.68 13.54
CA LYS A 158 6.50 -19.57 12.62
C LYS A 158 5.60 -18.83 11.62
N HIS A 159 6.19 -17.99 10.76
CA HIS A 159 5.43 -17.22 9.78
C HIS A 159 4.77 -18.13 8.74
N MET A 160 3.54 -17.78 8.38
CA MET A 160 2.68 -18.50 7.47
C MET A 160 2.44 -17.68 6.19
N ALA A 161 2.08 -18.36 5.11
CA ALA A 161 1.66 -17.74 3.86
C ALA A 161 0.45 -18.46 3.26
N ARG A 162 -0.26 -17.76 2.40
CA ARG A 162 -1.46 -18.22 1.71
C ARG A 162 -1.54 -17.56 0.34
N SER A 163 -2.23 -18.18 -0.61
CA SER A 163 -2.33 -17.65 -1.97
C SER A 163 -3.15 -16.37 -2.03
N LEU A 164 -2.91 -15.59 -3.08
CA LEU A 164 -3.60 -14.34 -3.40
C LEU A 164 -3.97 -14.38 -4.88
N MET A 165 -5.23 -14.11 -5.22
CA MET A 165 -5.74 -14.15 -6.59
C MET A 165 -6.84 -13.11 -6.81
N LEU A 166 -7.26 -12.89 -8.05
CA LEU A 166 -8.59 -12.38 -8.32
C LEU A 166 -9.63 -13.49 -8.19
N ALA A 167 -10.79 -13.15 -7.63
CA ALA A 167 -11.97 -14.00 -7.65
C ALA A 167 -13.22 -13.13 -7.77
N ALA A 168 -14.36 -13.74 -8.09
CA ALA A 168 -15.64 -13.04 -8.03
C ALA A 168 -15.87 -12.45 -6.62
N CYS A 169 -16.30 -11.20 -6.55
CA CYS A 169 -16.72 -10.59 -5.29
C CYS A 169 -17.92 -11.36 -4.74
N SER A 170 -17.81 -11.88 -3.52
CA SER A 170 -18.83 -12.77 -2.95
C SER A 170 -18.91 -12.67 -1.43
N GLU A 171 -20.12 -12.84 -0.90
CA GLU A 171 -20.34 -12.96 0.54
C GLU A 171 -19.77 -14.27 1.10
N SER A 172 -19.69 -15.35 0.31
CA SER A 172 -19.03 -16.59 0.72
C SER A 172 -17.51 -16.44 0.88
N ALA A 173 -16.91 -15.42 0.26
CA ALA A 173 -15.50 -15.08 0.36
C ALA A 173 -15.25 -13.83 1.21
N PHE A 174 -16.27 -13.29 1.90
CA PHE A 174 -16.24 -12.00 2.59
C PHE A 174 -15.00 -11.80 3.46
N ALA A 175 -14.70 -12.74 4.36
CA ALA A 175 -13.56 -12.63 5.28
C ALA A 175 -12.20 -12.60 4.56
N ARG A 176 -12.11 -13.09 3.32
CA ARG A 176 -10.90 -13.15 2.49
C ARG A 176 -10.81 -12.02 1.46
N GLN A 177 -11.84 -11.18 1.36
CA GLN A 177 -11.95 -10.08 0.38
C GLN A 177 -11.96 -8.70 1.03
N LEU A 178 -11.97 -8.62 2.36
CA LEU A 178 -11.90 -7.35 3.07
C LEU A 178 -10.45 -7.00 3.42
N TRP A 179 -10.08 -5.75 3.11
CA TRP A 179 -8.75 -5.21 3.23
C TRP A 179 -8.77 -3.85 3.94
N ARG A 180 -7.72 -3.58 4.70
CA ARG A 180 -7.45 -2.28 5.32
C ARG A 180 -6.01 -1.84 5.08
N LEU A 181 -5.84 -0.54 4.99
CA LEU A 181 -4.53 0.10 5.00
C LEU A 181 -4.15 0.37 6.46
N GLU A 182 -3.04 -0.20 6.91
CA GLU A 182 -2.62 -0.09 8.31
C GLU A 182 -1.14 0.29 8.41
N ALA A 183 -0.82 1.31 9.19
CA ALA A 183 0.57 1.69 9.43
C ALA A 183 1.30 0.56 10.20
N PRO A 184 2.56 0.25 9.85
CA PRO A 184 3.33 -0.73 10.60
C PRO A 184 3.45 -0.36 12.07
N GLN A 185 3.24 -1.35 12.93
CA GLN A 185 3.38 -1.21 14.36
C GLN A 185 4.72 -1.79 14.83
N ASN A 186 5.28 -1.22 15.88
CA ASN A 186 6.45 -1.78 16.55
C ASN A 186 6.01 -2.82 17.59
N ARG A 187 5.48 -3.96 17.12
CA ARG A 187 5.08 -5.08 17.99
C ARG A 187 5.46 -6.41 17.37
N SER A 188 5.60 -7.42 18.22
CA SER A 188 5.80 -8.81 17.83
C SER A 188 4.76 -9.71 18.50
N GLY A 189 4.45 -10.85 17.89
CA GLY A 189 3.48 -11.81 18.42
C GLY A 189 2.02 -11.53 18.03
N ALA A 190 1.13 -12.40 18.51
CA ALA A 190 -0.30 -12.39 18.16
C ALA A 190 -1.00 -11.09 18.57
N VAL A 191 -1.90 -10.61 17.71
CA VAL A 191 -2.79 -9.49 18.02
C VAL A 191 -4.08 -10.09 18.57
N MET A 192 -4.04 -10.49 19.85
CA MET A 192 -5.22 -11.04 20.52
C MET A 192 -6.28 -9.95 20.69
N PRO A 193 -7.53 -10.12 20.21
CA PRO A 193 -8.61 -9.19 20.53
C PRO A 193 -9.15 -9.39 21.95
N PHE A 194 -8.71 -10.42 22.69
CA PHE A 194 -9.11 -10.65 24.07
C PHE A 194 -7.88 -10.92 24.92
N GLY A 195 -7.64 -10.03 25.88
CA GLY A 195 -6.77 -10.34 27.00
C GLY A 195 -7.28 -11.60 27.71
N LYS A 196 -6.32 -12.34 28.27
CA LYS A 196 -6.47 -13.64 28.96
C LYS A 196 -7.84 -13.94 29.55
#